data_AF-A0A535KR88-F1
#
_entry.id   AF-A0A535KR88-F1
#
_cell.length_a   1.000
_cell.length_b   1.000
_cell.length_c   1.000
_cell.angle_alpha   90.00
_cell.angle_beta   90.00
_cell.angle_gamma   90.00
#
_symmetry.space_group_name_H-M   'P 1'
#
loop_
_entity.id
_entity.type
_entity.pdbx_description
1 polymer ?
#
loop_
_entity_poly.entity_id
_entity_poly.type
_entity_poly.pdbx_seq_one_letter_code
_entity_poly.pdbx_strand_id
1 'polypeptide(L)'
;MNEGATETMLEQQKQTQLEGIRQKVFMDRYSLKDASGQPLEFYPEHLWARVARGIAAVEPTEEKRTHWEKRFYEALSDFQFVPGGRILAGAGSGHQVTFYNCMPPDQEVLTADGYRPISEIKIGDLVVTHRNRLRPVVHKFERETEETLYIIRPKKMGYDDLRVTGDHKVYVVRSEWVNKHKSRDGLHLQQEPDWIPAKE
;
A
#
# COMPACT_ATOMS: atom_id res chain seq x y z
N MET A 1 7.56 23.51 17.06
CA MET A 1 7.46 24.81 16.35
C MET A 1 8.12 24.65 14.99
N ASN A 2 7.41 24.09 14.00
CA ASN A 2 7.90 23.99 12.61
C ASN A 2 6.76 23.76 11.61
N GLU A 3 5.51 24.12 11.95
CA GLU A 3 4.37 23.99 11.04
C GLU A 3 4.36 25.12 9.97
N GLY A 4 4.84 26.32 10.31
CA GLY A 4 4.74 27.51 9.46
C GLY A 4 5.73 27.58 8.27
N ALA A 5 6.79 26.77 8.25
CA ALA A 5 7.75 26.78 7.14
C ALA A 5 7.24 26.03 5.89
N THR A 6 6.34 25.05 6.09
CA THR A 6 5.74 24.28 5.01
C THR A 6 4.50 24.95 4.42
N GLU A 7 3.72 25.68 5.24
CA GLU A 7 2.58 26.49 4.75
C GLU A 7 3.03 27.62 3.83
N THR A 8 4.15 28.27 4.14
CA THR A 8 4.67 29.42 3.39
C THR A 8 5.21 29.08 1.99
N MET A 9 5.50 27.81 1.69
CA MET A 9 5.92 27.40 0.33
C MET A 9 4.73 27.14 -0.62
N LEU A 10 3.53 26.88 -0.08
CA LEU A 10 2.34 26.56 -0.89
C LEU A 10 1.58 27.81 -1.38
N GLU A 11 1.74 28.95 -0.71
CA GLU A 11 0.93 30.17 -0.98
C GLU A 11 1.32 30.92 -2.26
N GLN A 12 2.41 30.57 -2.95
CA GLN A 12 2.87 31.29 -4.15
C GLN A 12 2.96 30.44 -5.42
N GLN A 13 2.61 29.15 -5.38
CA GLN A 13 2.65 28.29 -6.56
C GLN A 13 1.29 28.25 -7.26
N LYS A 14 1.28 28.50 -8.58
CA LYS A 14 0.09 28.39 -9.41
C LYS A 14 -0.45 26.95 -9.33
N GLN A 15 -1.60 26.76 -8.70
CA GLN A 15 -2.23 25.45 -8.51
C GLN A 15 -2.68 24.86 -9.85
N THR A 16 -2.32 23.60 -10.10
CA THR A 16 -2.69 22.89 -11.32
C THR A 16 -4.18 22.55 -11.31
N GLN A 17 -4.93 23.16 -12.23
CA GLN A 17 -6.33 22.82 -12.46
C GLN A 17 -6.41 21.57 -13.35
N LEU A 18 -6.93 20.48 -12.79
CA LEU A 18 -7.27 19.29 -13.55
C LEU A 18 -8.70 19.42 -14.10
N GLU A 19 -8.90 18.96 -15.33
CA GLU A 19 -10.20 18.98 -15.99
C GLU A 19 -10.64 17.57 -16.43
N GLY A 20 -11.96 17.41 -16.59
CA GLY A 20 -12.58 16.20 -17.12
C GLY A 20 -12.23 14.93 -16.34
N ILE A 21 -11.80 13.89 -17.06
CA ILE A 21 -11.53 12.58 -16.43
C ILE A 21 -10.36 12.63 -15.43
N ARG A 22 -9.37 13.52 -15.64
CA ARG A 22 -8.21 13.64 -14.75
C ARG A 22 -8.65 14.18 -13.39
N GLN A 23 -9.50 15.20 -13.39
CA GLN A 23 -10.10 15.75 -12.18
C GLN A 23 -10.92 14.69 -11.45
N LYS A 24 -11.81 14.00 -12.16
CA LYS A 24 -12.66 12.96 -11.58
C LYS A 24 -11.83 11.85 -10.94
N VAL A 25 -10.82 11.33 -11.66
CA VAL A 25 -9.94 10.28 -11.14
C VAL A 25 -9.16 10.77 -9.93
N PHE A 26 -8.61 11.99 -9.96
CA PHE A 26 -7.91 12.59 -8.83
C PHE A 26 -8.81 12.66 -7.59
N MET A 27 -9.98 13.28 -7.70
CA MET A 27 -10.92 13.45 -6.59
C MET A 27 -11.46 12.11 -6.07
N ASP A 28 -11.74 11.16 -6.97
CA ASP A 28 -12.29 9.86 -6.57
C ASP A 28 -11.25 8.97 -5.89
N ARG A 29 -10.02 8.94 -6.41
CA ARG A 29 -9.05 7.87 -6.13
C ARG A 29 -7.81 8.30 -5.35
N TYR A 30 -7.40 9.57 -5.41
CA TYR A 30 -6.08 10.00 -4.95
C TYR A 30 -6.09 11.15 -3.96
N SER A 31 -7.08 12.05 -4.05
CA SER A 31 -7.31 13.07 -3.03
C SER A 31 -7.44 12.40 -1.67
N LEU A 32 -6.66 12.87 -0.69
CA LEU A 32 -6.90 12.56 0.71
C LEU A 32 -8.31 13.02 1.08
N LYS A 33 -8.98 12.22 1.90
CA LYS A 33 -10.32 12.50 2.42
C LYS A 33 -10.31 12.38 3.93
N ASP A 34 -11.17 13.16 4.58
CA ASP A 34 -11.42 13.01 6.00
C ASP A 34 -12.28 11.75 6.29
N ALA A 35 -12.56 11.51 7.57
CA ALA A 35 -13.36 10.38 8.02
C ALA A 35 -14.82 10.40 7.50
N SER A 36 -15.33 11.57 7.09
CA SER A 36 -16.65 11.73 6.48
C SER A 36 -16.63 11.54 4.96
N GLY A 37 -15.45 11.33 4.37
CA GLY A 37 -15.24 11.15 2.94
C GLY A 37 -15.08 12.47 2.17
N GLN A 38 -14.98 13.61 2.86
CA GLN A 38 -14.81 14.90 2.20
C GLN A 38 -13.36 15.12 1.77
N PRO A 39 -13.11 15.61 0.54
CA PRO A 39 -11.76 15.89 0.07
C PRO A 39 -11.04 16.94 0.93
N LEU A 40 -9.81 16.62 1.31
CA LEU A 40 -8.86 17.56 1.92
C LEU A 40 -7.86 18.11 0.89
N GLU A 41 -7.75 17.46 -0.26
CA GLU A 41 -6.81 17.79 -1.33
C GLU A 41 -7.56 18.10 -2.62
N PHE A 42 -7.38 19.31 -3.14
CA PHE A 42 -8.09 19.76 -4.34
C PHE A 42 -7.17 19.88 -5.55
N TYR A 43 -5.85 19.87 -5.32
CA TYR A 43 -4.84 20.09 -6.34
C TYR A 43 -3.73 19.04 -6.26
N PRO A 44 -3.11 18.68 -7.40
CA PRO A 44 -1.97 17.76 -7.43
C PRO A 44 -0.83 18.16 -6.48
N GLU A 45 -0.58 19.45 -6.31
CA GLU A 45 0.46 19.99 -5.43
C GLU A 45 0.26 19.57 -3.96
N HIS A 46 -0.99 19.50 -3.49
CA HIS A 46 -1.27 19.01 -2.14
C HIS A 46 -0.93 17.52 -2.00
N LEU A 47 -1.33 16.72 -3.00
CA LEU A 47 -1.02 15.30 -3.09
C LEU A 47 0.50 15.07 -3.15
N TRP A 48 1.22 15.82 -3.97
CA TRP A 48 2.68 15.72 -4.10
C TRP A 48 3.37 16.06 -2.80
N ALA A 49 2.96 17.14 -2.11
CA ALA A 49 3.50 17.51 -0.79
C ALA A 49 3.29 16.39 0.23
N ARG A 50 2.07 15.85 0.33
CA ARG A 50 1.76 14.74 1.23
C ARG A 50 2.60 13.51 0.93
N VAL A 51 2.64 13.08 -0.33
CA VAL A 51 3.36 11.87 -0.75
C VAL A 51 4.85 12.03 -0.50
N ALA A 52 5.43 13.18 -0.87
CA ALA A 52 6.84 13.48 -0.65
C ALA A 52 7.23 13.41 0.83
N ARG A 53 6.44 14.07 1.70
CA ARG A 53 6.62 14.03 3.15
C ARG A 53 6.47 12.61 3.70
N GLY A 54 5.45 11.90 3.24
CA GLY A 54 5.15 10.53 3.67
C GLY A 54 6.27 9.55 3.35
N ILE A 55 6.89 9.68 2.17
CA ILE A 55 8.04 8.84 1.78
C ILE A 55 9.28 9.27 2.56
N ALA A 56 9.56 10.58 2.67
CA ALA A 56 10.75 11.07 3.34
C ALA A 56 10.77 10.78 4.86
N ALA A 57 9.61 10.58 5.49
CA ALA A 57 9.49 10.36 6.94
C ALA A 57 10.29 9.15 7.48
N VAL A 58 10.61 8.17 6.63
CA VAL A 58 11.43 7.00 7.02
C VAL A 58 12.91 7.35 7.22
N GLU A 59 13.36 8.50 6.72
CA GLU A 59 14.75 8.94 6.85
C GLU A 59 15.12 9.17 8.33
N PRO A 60 16.36 8.88 8.73
CA PRO A 60 16.73 8.80 10.14
C PRO A 60 16.85 10.16 10.84
N THR A 61 17.19 11.22 10.11
CA THR A 61 17.41 12.56 10.67
C THR A 61 16.44 13.57 10.06
N GLU A 62 16.09 14.63 10.81
CA GLU A 62 15.26 15.72 10.30
C GLU A 62 15.87 16.37 9.05
N GLU A 63 17.18 16.59 9.04
CA GLU A 63 17.90 17.13 7.87
C GLU A 63 17.71 16.26 6.62
N LYS A 64 17.81 14.93 6.74
CA LYS A 64 17.57 14.02 5.62
C LYS A 64 16.11 13.98 5.21
N ARG A 65 15.18 14.03 6.16
CA ARG A 65 13.74 14.11 5.87
C ARG A 65 13.44 15.35 5.04
N THR A 66 13.91 16.52 5.45
CA THR A 66 13.72 17.78 4.71
C THR A 66 14.39 17.73 3.33
N HIS A 67 15.62 17.21 3.26
CA HIS A 67 16.34 17.07 1.99
C HIS A 67 15.57 16.20 1.00
N TRP A 68 15.11 15.03 1.44
CA TRP A 68 14.41 14.07 0.58
C TRP A 68 12.96 14.48 0.29
N GLU A 69 12.24 15.09 1.23
CA GLU A 69 10.89 15.63 0.99
C GLU A 69 10.93 16.62 -0.18
N LYS A 70 11.88 17.56 -0.18
CA LYS A 70 12.06 18.50 -1.29
C LYS A 70 12.32 17.79 -2.62
N ARG A 71 13.25 16.84 -2.63
CA ARG A 71 13.64 16.09 -3.83
C ARG A 71 12.51 15.22 -4.39
N PHE A 72 11.72 14.59 -3.52
CA PHE A 72 10.56 13.81 -3.93
C PHE A 72 9.45 14.72 -4.46
N TYR A 73 9.19 15.86 -3.82
CA TYR A 73 8.23 16.84 -4.33
C TYR A 73 8.61 17.32 -5.73
N GLU A 74 9.88 17.70 -5.94
CA GLU A 74 10.41 18.08 -7.25
C GLU A 74 10.21 16.97 -8.28
N ALA A 75 10.52 15.72 -7.96
CA ALA A 75 10.33 14.59 -8.87
C ALA A 75 8.86 14.31 -9.22
N LEU A 76 7.93 14.57 -8.29
CA LEU A 76 6.49 14.38 -8.51
C LEU A 76 5.83 15.56 -9.25
N SER A 77 6.41 16.75 -9.10
CA SER A 77 5.92 18.00 -9.67
C SER A 77 5.82 17.93 -11.19
N ASP A 78 4.84 18.63 -11.75
CA ASP A 78 4.55 18.66 -13.17
C ASP A 78 4.42 17.27 -13.83
N PHE A 79 4.06 16.26 -13.04
CA PHE A 79 3.95 14.86 -13.47
C PHE A 79 5.24 14.28 -14.05
N GLN A 80 6.42 14.82 -13.67
CA GLN A 80 7.72 14.30 -14.11
C GLN A 80 7.89 12.81 -13.75
N PHE A 81 7.34 12.40 -12.60
CA PHE A 81 7.21 11.03 -12.18
C PHE A 81 5.83 10.78 -11.55
N VAL A 82 5.16 9.69 -11.96
CA VAL A 82 3.87 9.29 -11.41
C VAL A 82 3.99 7.91 -10.77
N PRO A 83 4.06 7.81 -9.42
CA PRO A 83 4.17 6.53 -8.75
C PRO A 83 2.87 5.72 -8.85
N GLY A 84 2.95 4.44 -8.48
CA GLY A 84 1.80 3.54 -8.47
C GLY A 84 0.65 4.07 -7.60
N GLY A 85 -0.59 3.77 -7.99
CA GLY A 85 -1.77 4.36 -7.37
C GLY A 85 -1.92 4.14 -5.86
N ARG A 86 -1.38 3.04 -5.31
CA ARG A 86 -1.39 2.78 -3.86
C ARG A 86 -0.43 3.69 -3.09
N ILE A 87 0.71 4.03 -3.70
CA ILE A 87 1.65 5.00 -3.12
C ILE A 87 0.98 6.38 -3.09
N LEU A 88 0.36 6.80 -4.20
CA LEU A 88 -0.36 8.08 -4.29
C LEU A 88 -1.48 8.18 -3.23
N ALA A 89 -2.27 7.12 -3.06
CA ALA A 89 -3.39 7.12 -2.11
C ALA A 89 -2.96 6.97 -0.64
N GLY A 90 -1.83 6.29 -0.36
CA GLY A 90 -1.45 5.89 0.99
C GLY A 90 -0.31 6.66 1.63
N ALA A 91 0.70 7.10 0.86
CA ALA A 91 1.86 7.76 1.43
C ALA A 91 1.45 9.07 2.11
N GLY A 92 1.83 9.23 3.39
CA GLY A 92 1.53 10.42 4.18
C GLY A 92 0.04 10.59 4.58
N SER A 93 -0.83 9.60 4.31
CA SER A 93 -2.26 9.71 4.64
C SER A 93 -2.60 9.30 6.09
N GLY A 94 -1.67 8.69 6.81
CA GLY A 94 -1.92 8.06 8.11
C GLY A 94 -2.69 6.73 8.04
N HIS A 95 -3.13 6.30 6.85
CA HIS A 95 -3.81 5.02 6.68
C HIS A 95 -2.81 3.86 6.72
N GLN A 96 -3.17 2.77 7.39
CA GLN A 96 -2.37 1.55 7.40
C GLN A 96 -2.63 0.72 6.14
N VAL A 97 -1.97 1.07 5.04
CA VAL A 97 -2.11 0.36 3.75
C VAL A 97 -0.75 -0.10 3.21
N THR A 98 -0.73 -1.24 2.52
CA THR A 98 0.46 -1.69 1.79
C THR A 98 0.63 -0.89 0.49
N PHE A 99 1.80 -0.28 0.30
CA PHE A 99 2.10 0.53 -0.90
C PHE A 99 2.42 -0.30 -2.15
N TYR A 100 2.85 -1.55 -1.99
CA TYR A 100 3.25 -2.44 -3.07
C TYR A 100 2.26 -3.60 -3.24
N ASN A 101 2.08 -4.06 -4.48
CA ASN A 101 1.28 -5.25 -4.81
C ASN A 101 2.18 -6.35 -5.37
N CYS A 102 3.19 -6.76 -4.60
CA CYS A 102 4.08 -7.85 -4.97
C CYS A 102 3.57 -9.17 -4.37
N MET A 103 3.63 -10.25 -5.13
CA MET A 103 3.34 -11.60 -4.67
C MET A 103 4.62 -12.44 -4.67
N PRO A 104 4.79 -13.39 -3.74
CA PRO A 104 5.90 -14.34 -3.78
C PRO A 104 5.91 -15.15 -5.09
N PRO A 105 7.07 -15.68 -5.52
CA PRO A 105 7.21 -16.41 -6.78
C PRO A 105 6.28 -17.64 -6.87
N ASP A 106 6.00 -18.28 -5.74
CA ASP A 106 5.16 -19.48 -5.68
C ASP A 106 3.65 -19.17 -5.64
N GLN A 107 3.26 -17.89 -5.64
CA GLN A 107 1.86 -17.52 -5.63
C GLN A 107 1.16 -18.06 -6.87
N GLU A 108 0.13 -18.87 -6.69
CA GLU A 108 -0.60 -19.46 -7.81
C GLU A 108 -1.48 -18.43 -8.53
N VAL A 109 -1.49 -18.56 -9.86
CA VAL A 109 -2.34 -17.83 -10.80
C VAL A 109 -3.15 -18.85 -11.60
N LEU A 110 -4.46 -18.65 -11.67
CA LEU A 110 -5.34 -19.50 -12.47
C LEU A 110 -5.16 -19.19 -13.97
N THR A 111 -4.67 -20.16 -14.71
CA THR A 111 -4.47 -20.11 -16.18
C THR A 111 -5.51 -20.96 -16.90
N ALA A 112 -5.48 -20.97 -18.23
CA ALA A 112 -6.35 -21.82 -19.04
C ALA A 112 -6.21 -23.32 -18.73
N ASP A 113 -5.01 -23.75 -18.34
CA ASP A 113 -4.67 -25.16 -18.11
C ASP A 113 -4.59 -25.52 -16.62
N GLY A 114 -5.00 -24.62 -15.74
CA GLY A 114 -4.97 -24.80 -14.28
C GLY A 114 -4.10 -23.78 -13.54
N TYR A 115 -3.84 -24.04 -12.26
CA TYR A 115 -3.02 -23.17 -11.43
C TYR A 115 -1.53 -23.34 -11.76
N ARG A 116 -0.83 -22.21 -11.89
CA ARG A 116 0.62 -22.16 -12.10
C ARG A 116 1.23 -21.07 -11.20
N PRO A 117 2.45 -21.26 -10.68
CA PRO A 117 3.16 -20.20 -9.96
C PRO A 117 3.31 -18.93 -10.81
N ILE A 118 3.16 -17.76 -10.19
CA ILE A 118 3.27 -16.45 -10.88
C ILE A 118 4.65 -16.24 -11.50
N SER A 119 5.69 -16.83 -10.90
CA SER A 119 7.06 -16.82 -11.42
C SER A 119 7.18 -17.47 -12.80
N GLU A 120 6.36 -18.49 -13.09
CA GLU A 120 6.40 -19.24 -14.35
C GLU A 120 5.52 -18.64 -15.45
N ILE A 121 4.64 -17.70 -15.11
CA ILE A 121 3.76 -17.02 -16.06
C ILE A 121 4.59 -16.20 -17.03
N LYS A 122 4.24 -16.28 -18.32
CA LYS A 122 4.90 -15.55 -19.41
C LYS A 122 3.94 -14.60 -20.10
N ILE A 123 4.49 -13.56 -20.74
CA ILE A 123 3.72 -12.70 -21.64
C ILE A 123 3.11 -13.59 -22.74
N GLY A 124 1.80 -13.44 -22.97
CA GLY A 124 1.02 -14.27 -23.88
C GLY A 124 0.21 -15.39 -23.20
N ASP A 125 0.59 -15.84 -22.00
CA ASP A 125 -0.17 -16.86 -21.26
C ASP A 125 -1.60 -16.36 -20.98
N LEU A 126 -2.58 -17.25 -21.11
CA LEU A 126 -3.99 -16.92 -20.83
C LEU A 126 -4.29 -17.11 -19.34
N VAL A 127 -4.65 -16.03 -18.67
CA VAL A 127 -5.01 -16.02 -17.24
C VAL A 127 -6.48 -15.65 -17.03
N VAL A 128 -7.08 -16.21 -15.99
CA VAL A 128 -8.46 -15.91 -15.62
C VAL A 128 -8.54 -14.57 -14.89
N THR A 129 -9.35 -13.66 -15.41
CA THR A 129 -9.60 -12.35 -14.77
C THR A 129 -10.74 -12.41 -13.77
N HIS A 130 -10.89 -11.38 -12.92
CA HIS A 130 -11.99 -11.21 -11.95
C HIS A 130 -13.41 -11.29 -12.55
N ARG A 131 -13.57 -11.21 -13.89
CA ARG A 131 -14.86 -11.38 -14.58
C ARG A 131 -15.02 -12.78 -15.19
N ASN A 132 -14.25 -13.75 -14.70
CA ASN A 132 -14.25 -15.14 -15.16
C ASN A 132 -14.07 -15.29 -16.68
N ARG A 133 -13.07 -14.61 -17.23
CA ARG A 133 -12.71 -14.67 -18.65
C ARG A 133 -11.19 -14.79 -18.81
N LEU A 134 -10.76 -15.52 -19.82
CA LEU A 134 -9.35 -15.65 -20.19
C LEU A 134 -8.87 -14.40 -20.92
N ARG A 135 -7.70 -13.89 -20.54
CA ARG A 135 -7.01 -12.79 -21.22
C ARG A 135 -5.51 -13.06 -21.26
N PRO A 136 -4.82 -12.67 -22.33
CA PRO A 136 -3.37 -12.82 -22.41
C PRO A 136 -2.70 -11.86 -21.41
N VAL A 137 -1.65 -12.34 -20.76
CA VAL A 137 -0.73 -11.49 -20.01
C VAL A 137 0.00 -10.59 -20.99
N VAL A 138 -0.16 -9.29 -20.83
CA VAL A 138 0.48 -8.30 -21.73
C VAL A 138 1.86 -7.89 -21.24
N HIS A 139 2.04 -7.80 -19.92
CA HIS A 139 3.27 -7.38 -19.27
C HIS A 139 3.48 -8.16 -17.97
N LYS A 140 4.75 -8.37 -17.63
CA LYS A 140 5.18 -8.98 -16.38
C LYS A 140 6.16 -8.03 -15.69
N PHE A 141 5.93 -7.80 -14.40
CA PHE A 141 6.82 -7.01 -13.55
C PHE A 141 7.52 -7.96 -12.60
N GLU A 142 8.84 -7.87 -12.54
CA GLU A 142 9.67 -8.70 -11.67
C GLU A 142 10.66 -7.80 -10.94
N ARG A 143 11.02 -8.19 -9.72
CA ARG A 143 12.06 -7.56 -8.92
C ARG A 143 12.84 -8.65 -8.21
N GLU A 144 14.15 -8.60 -8.30
CA GLU A 144 15.03 -9.41 -7.48
C GLU A 144 15.10 -8.81 -6.06
N THR A 145 14.93 -9.67 -5.06
CA THR A 145 15.02 -9.27 -3.66
C THR A 145 15.53 -10.41 -2.80
N GLU A 146 16.37 -10.09 -1.82
CA GLU A 146 16.82 -11.01 -0.78
C GLU A 146 16.01 -10.74 0.48
N GLU A 147 14.82 -11.33 0.56
CA GLU A 147 13.92 -11.19 1.70
C GLU A 147 13.49 -12.56 2.22
N THR A 148 13.47 -12.72 3.55
CA THR A 148 12.92 -13.92 4.18
C THR A 148 11.42 -13.98 3.97
N LEU A 149 10.93 -15.10 3.43
CA LEU A 149 9.50 -15.40 3.35
C LEU A 149 9.03 -16.10 4.62
N TYR A 150 7.94 -15.60 5.18
CA TYR A 150 7.26 -16.13 6.36
C TYR A 150 6.04 -16.93 5.91
N ILE A 151 5.84 -18.10 6.53
CA ILE A 151 4.76 -19.02 6.20
C ILE A 151 3.82 -19.15 7.39
N ILE A 152 2.60 -18.66 7.25
CA ILE A 152 1.53 -18.76 8.24
C ILE A 152 0.70 -20.00 7.93
N ARG A 153 0.82 -21.03 8.79
CA ARG A 153 0.12 -22.31 8.63
C ARG A 153 -1.15 -22.37 9.49
N PRO A 154 -2.34 -22.31 8.89
CA PRO A 154 -3.58 -22.46 9.64
C PRO A 154 -3.73 -23.91 10.16
N LYS A 155 -3.84 -24.09 11.49
CA LYS A 155 -3.95 -25.44 12.09
C LYS A 155 -5.35 -26.06 12.02
N LYS A 156 -6.40 -25.24 11.91
CA LYS A 156 -7.81 -25.66 12.06
C LYS A 156 -8.69 -25.40 10.83
N MET A 157 -8.10 -24.91 9.75
CA MET A 157 -8.78 -24.67 8.48
C MET A 157 -7.96 -25.36 7.40
N GLY A 158 -8.62 -26.11 6.51
CA GLY A 158 -8.00 -26.72 5.33
C GLY A 158 -7.69 -25.70 4.23
N TYR A 159 -7.18 -24.53 4.62
CA TYR A 159 -6.71 -23.50 3.69
C TYR A 159 -5.21 -23.69 3.44
N ASP A 160 -4.76 -23.19 2.29
CA ASP A 160 -3.36 -23.18 1.93
C ASP A 160 -2.52 -22.33 2.89
N ASP A 161 -1.24 -22.69 2.98
CA ASP A 161 -0.22 -21.92 3.69
C ASP A 161 -0.12 -20.49 3.12
N LEU A 162 -0.30 -19.48 3.96
CA LEU A 162 -0.14 -18.09 3.57
C LEU A 162 1.34 -17.71 3.61
N ARG A 163 1.91 -17.34 2.45
CA ARG A 163 3.31 -16.96 2.29
C ARG A 163 3.41 -15.45 2.10
N VAL A 164 4.18 -14.75 2.93
CA VAL A 164 4.31 -13.29 2.93
C VAL A 164 5.71 -12.83 3.29
N THR A 165 6.07 -11.59 2.93
CA THR A 165 7.32 -10.96 3.38
C THR A 165 7.20 -10.49 4.83
N GLY A 166 8.33 -10.27 5.51
CA GLY A 166 8.35 -9.98 6.94
C GLY A 166 7.56 -8.74 7.39
N ASP A 167 7.53 -7.70 6.56
CA ASP A 167 6.79 -6.46 6.86
C ASP A 167 5.31 -6.50 6.44
N HIS A 168 4.87 -7.59 5.80
CA HIS A 168 3.46 -7.76 5.46
C HIS A 168 2.67 -7.92 6.76
N LYS A 169 1.81 -6.95 7.06
CA LYS A 169 0.98 -7.00 8.25
C LYS A 169 -0.19 -7.96 8.07
N VAL A 170 -0.47 -8.77 9.07
CA VAL A 170 -1.58 -9.70 9.10
C VAL A 170 -2.47 -9.36 10.29
N TYR A 171 -3.77 -9.26 10.06
CA TYR A 171 -4.74 -8.94 11.11
C TYR A 171 -5.01 -10.18 11.97
N VAL A 172 -4.38 -10.25 13.15
CA VAL A 172 -4.37 -11.45 14.00
C VAL A 172 -4.50 -11.10 15.49
N VAL A 173 -4.83 -12.11 16.30
CA VAL A 173 -4.68 -12.06 17.76
C VAL A 173 -3.55 -13.01 18.14
N ARG A 174 -2.52 -12.55 18.87
CA ARG A 174 -1.41 -13.44 19.26
C ARG A 174 -1.87 -14.50 20.25
N SER A 175 -1.42 -15.74 20.10
CA SER A 175 -1.83 -16.86 20.98
C SER A 175 -1.44 -16.66 22.45
N GLU A 176 -0.34 -15.96 22.69
CA GLU A 176 0.13 -15.55 24.03
C GLU A 176 -0.83 -14.57 24.72
N TRP A 177 -1.65 -13.86 23.95
CA TRP A 177 -2.66 -12.92 24.44
C TRP A 177 -3.97 -13.64 24.76
N VAL A 178 -4.30 -14.68 24.00
CA VAL A 178 -5.54 -15.47 24.14
C VAL A 178 -5.52 -16.36 25.39
N ASN A 179 -4.35 -16.89 25.78
CA ASN A 179 -4.26 -17.91 26.83
C ASN A 179 -4.04 -17.37 28.25
N LYS A 180 -3.84 -16.06 28.44
CA LYS A 180 -3.50 -15.53 29.77
C LYS A 180 -4.73 -15.37 30.67
N HIS A 181 -5.90 -15.00 30.16
CA HIS A 181 -7.11 -14.80 30.99
C HIS A 181 -8.38 -15.05 30.18
N LYS A 182 -9.09 -16.15 30.46
CA LYS A 182 -10.44 -16.40 29.89
C LYS A 182 -11.45 -15.47 30.56
N SER A 183 -12.34 -14.84 29.79
CA SER A 183 -13.49 -14.11 30.33
C SER A 183 -14.41 -15.08 31.08
N ARG A 184 -15.16 -14.56 32.06
CA ARG A 184 -16.01 -15.36 32.97
C ARG A 184 -17.16 -16.08 32.26
N ASP A 185 -17.50 -15.62 31.06
CA ASP A 185 -18.54 -16.12 30.15
C ASP A 185 -17.97 -16.88 28.93
N GLY A 186 -16.65 -16.89 28.74
CA GLY A 186 -15.95 -17.65 27.69
C GLY A 186 -16.22 -17.21 26.25
N LEU A 187 -16.94 -16.10 26.04
CA LEU A 187 -17.44 -15.66 24.74
C LEU A 187 -16.69 -14.47 24.12
N HIS A 188 -15.83 -13.79 24.89
CA HIS A 188 -15.10 -12.62 24.42
C HIS A 188 -13.60 -12.75 24.65
N LEU A 189 -12.82 -12.53 23.58
CA LEU A 189 -11.39 -12.25 23.71
C LEU A 189 -11.25 -10.87 24.34
N GLN A 190 -10.48 -10.74 25.43
CA GLN A 190 -10.17 -9.42 26.02
C GLN A 190 -9.27 -8.58 25.12
N GLN A 191 -8.54 -9.20 24.19
CA GLN A 191 -7.64 -8.50 23.28
C GLN A 191 -8.21 -8.48 21.88
N GLU A 192 -8.29 -7.28 21.31
CA GLU A 192 -8.71 -7.05 19.95
C GLU A 192 -7.60 -7.50 18.97
N PRO A 193 -7.96 -7.94 17.77
CA PRO A 193 -6.95 -8.23 16.75
C PRO A 193 -6.23 -6.95 16.32
N ASP A 194 -4.98 -7.10 15.90
CA ASP A 194 -4.16 -5.99 15.41
C ASP A 194 -3.41 -6.39 14.13
N TRP A 195 -2.95 -5.39 13.38
CA TRP A 195 -2.15 -5.54 12.18
C TRP A 195 -0.67 -5.72 12.54
N ILE A 196 -0.25 -6.98 12.63
CA ILE A 196 1.09 -7.34 13.10
C ILE A 196 1.97 -7.76 11.91
N PRO A 197 3.21 -7.24 11.77
CA PRO A 197 4.14 -7.70 10.75
C PRO A 197 4.39 -9.20 10.85
N ALA A 198 4.40 -9.92 9.72
CA ALA A 198 4.57 -11.37 9.70
C ALA A 198 5.88 -11.88 10.31
N LYS A 199 6.90 -11.02 10.41
CA LYS A 199 8.18 -11.32 11.07
C LYS A 199 8.12 -11.37 12.60
N GLU A 200 7.04 -10.89 13.20
CA GLU A 200 6.85 -10.80 14.65
C GLU A 200 5.82 -11.80 15.18
#